data_AF-A0A8D2HHE9-F1
#
_entry.id   AF-A0A8D2HHE9-F1
#
_cell.length_a   1.000
_cell.length_b   1.000
_cell.length_c   1.000
_cell.angle_alpha   90.00
_cell.angle_beta   90.00
_cell.angle_gamma   90.00
#
_symmetry.space_group_name_H-M   'P 1'
#
loop_
_entity.id
_entity.type
_entity.pdbx_description
1 polymer ?
#
loop_
_entity_poly.entity_id
_entity_poly.type
_entity_poly.pdbx_seq_one_letter_code
_entity_poly.pdbx_strand_id
1 'polypeptide(L)'
;MFRPLTWGWKSFLPSATLLSMRSISSVANSSLKLVNKVAVVTGSTNGIGFSIARRLAQDGAHVIISSRKQQNVDQVVDILQREGLSVAGTVCHVGKAEDRERLVATLGAYNVSKTALLGLTKTLAVELAPKNIRVNCLVPGLIKTDFSRVVSTEKSFCTKKKKKKHQLNHC
;
A
#
# COMPACT_ATOMS: atom_id res chain seq x y z
N MET A 1 -54.39 21.94 -39.93
CA MET A 1 -54.65 20.49 -40.05
C MET A 1 -53.75 19.97 -41.18
N PHE A 2 -52.96 18.93 -40.90
CA PHE A 2 -52.05 18.17 -41.80
C PHE A 2 -50.76 18.82 -42.34
N ARG A 3 -49.62 18.25 -41.90
CA ARG A 3 -48.29 18.28 -42.55
C ARG A 3 -48.29 17.33 -43.75
N PRO A 4 -47.29 17.45 -44.65
CA PRO A 4 -46.47 16.28 -44.88
C PRO A 4 -44.96 16.57 -44.83
N LEU A 5 -44.25 15.44 -44.75
CA LEU A 5 -42.87 15.22 -44.38
C LEU A 5 -42.16 14.66 -45.64
N THR A 6 -41.06 15.27 -46.09
CA THR A 6 -40.14 14.67 -47.08
C THR A 6 -38.72 15.05 -46.67
N TRP A 7 -38.03 14.23 -45.85
CA TRP A 7 -37.03 13.24 -46.25
C TRP A 7 -35.94 13.78 -47.20
N GLY A 8 -34.91 14.40 -46.62
CA GLY A 8 -33.62 14.62 -47.26
C GLY A 8 -32.62 13.56 -46.79
N TRP A 9 -32.45 12.51 -47.59
CA TRP A 9 -31.31 11.59 -47.49
C TRP A 9 -30.11 12.19 -48.21
N LYS A 10 -29.02 12.46 -47.48
CA LYS A 10 -27.68 12.59 -48.04
C LYS A 10 -26.68 11.86 -47.14
N SER A 11 -26.13 10.77 -47.68
CA SER A 11 -24.75 10.25 -47.49
C SER A 11 -24.27 10.10 -46.05
N PHE A 12 -24.32 8.93 -45.40
CA PHE A 12 -23.53 7.71 -45.66
C PHE A 12 -22.00 7.95 -45.78
N LEU A 13 -21.31 7.55 -44.68
CA LEU A 13 -19.88 7.31 -44.42
C LEU A 13 -18.95 8.50 -44.09
N PRO A 14 -18.22 8.38 -42.96
CA PRO A 14 -16.75 8.38 -43.01
C PRO A 14 -16.22 7.11 -42.33
N SER A 15 -15.46 6.30 -43.06
CA SER A 15 -14.00 6.34 -43.12
C SER A 15 -13.35 5.99 -41.78
N ALA A 16 -12.81 4.77 -41.73
CA ALA A 16 -12.01 4.23 -40.65
C ALA A 16 -10.97 5.24 -40.18
N THR A 17 -11.19 5.82 -39.00
CA THR A 17 -10.13 6.53 -38.29
C THR A 17 -9.48 5.51 -37.37
N LEU A 18 -8.40 4.94 -37.90
CA LEU A 18 -7.36 4.21 -37.20
C LEU A 18 -6.97 5.04 -35.97
N LEU A 19 -7.45 4.67 -34.77
CA LEU A 19 -7.03 5.37 -33.56
C LEU A 19 -5.58 4.98 -33.30
N SER A 20 -4.73 5.87 -33.79
CA SER A 20 -3.30 5.97 -33.61
C SER A 20 -2.89 5.49 -32.21
N MET A 21 -2.02 4.49 -32.24
CA MET A 21 -1.17 4.01 -31.18
C MET A 21 -0.69 5.18 -30.31
N ARG A 22 -1.24 5.32 -29.09
CA ARG A 22 -0.72 6.29 -28.12
C ARG A 22 0.68 5.82 -27.75
N SER A 23 1.64 6.53 -28.32
CA SER A 23 3.06 6.50 -28.05
C SER A 23 3.34 6.16 -26.58
N ILE A 24 4.10 5.08 -26.35
CA ILE A 24 4.88 4.89 -25.12
C ILE A 24 5.97 5.95 -25.19
N SER A 25 5.61 7.17 -24.81
CA SER A 25 6.57 8.25 -24.68
C SER A 25 7.35 8.02 -23.39
N SER A 26 8.55 7.48 -23.59
CA SER A 26 9.81 7.96 -23.02
C SER A 26 9.81 8.25 -21.51
N VAL A 27 10.54 7.41 -20.77
CA VAL A 27 11.32 7.70 -19.56
C VAL A 27 11.16 9.15 -19.08
N ALA A 28 10.12 9.41 -18.29
CA ALA A 28 9.87 10.74 -17.77
C ALA A 28 10.84 11.01 -16.61
N ASN A 29 11.68 12.03 -16.79
CA ASN A 29 12.50 12.68 -15.77
C ASN A 29 11.81 12.66 -14.40
N SER A 30 12.47 12.08 -13.41
CA SER A 30 11.97 11.97 -12.04
C SER A 30 11.97 13.35 -11.36
N SER A 31 10.97 14.18 -11.67
CA SER A 31 10.66 15.35 -10.85
C SER A 31 10.35 14.84 -9.44
N LEU A 32 11.11 15.29 -8.45
CA LEU A 32 10.87 14.96 -7.05
C LEU A 32 9.44 15.37 -6.67
N LYS A 33 8.54 14.38 -6.50
CA LYS A 33 7.09 14.63 -6.36
C LYS A 33 6.71 15.22 -5.00
N LEU A 34 7.58 15.11 -4.00
CA LEU A 34 7.28 15.41 -2.60
C LEU A 34 8.21 16.46 -1.99
N VAL A 35 8.86 17.29 -2.82
CA VAL A 35 9.72 18.39 -2.35
C VAL A 35 8.94 19.28 -1.37
N ASN A 36 9.60 19.68 -0.29
CA ASN A 36 9.04 20.51 0.79
C ASN A 36 7.85 19.87 1.54
N LYS A 37 7.68 18.55 1.48
CA LYS A 37 6.72 17.83 2.31
C LYS A 37 7.43 17.09 3.44
N VAL A 38 6.83 17.14 4.62
CA VAL A 38 7.23 16.32 5.77
C VAL A 38 6.30 15.11 5.83
N ALA A 39 6.86 13.91 5.95
CA ALA A 39 6.10 12.67 6.09
C ALA A 39 6.50 11.95 7.37
N VAL A 40 5.53 11.60 8.21
CA VAL A 40 5.76 10.80 9.41
C VAL A 40 5.36 9.35 9.10
N VAL A 41 6.26 8.40 9.36
CA VAL A 41 5.98 6.97 9.14
C VAL A 41 6.21 6.20 10.43
N THR A 42 5.16 5.59 10.96
CA THR A 42 5.19 4.75 12.16
C THR A 42 5.52 3.29 11.82
N GLY A 43 6.25 2.59 12.70
CA GLY A 43 6.63 1.19 12.46
C GLY A 43 7.58 1.03 11.27
N SER A 44 8.38 2.06 10.99
CA SER A 44 9.19 2.21 9.78
C SER A 44 10.60 1.67 9.90
N THR A 45 10.95 1.01 11.00
CA THR A 45 12.31 0.47 11.17
C THR A 45 12.56 -0.82 10.38
N ASN A 46 11.53 -1.52 9.90
CA ASN A 46 11.65 -2.77 9.14
C ASN A 46 10.50 -2.94 8.12
N GLY A 47 10.67 -3.88 7.19
CA GLY A 47 9.60 -4.38 6.32
C GLY A 47 8.96 -3.30 5.44
N ILE A 48 7.63 -3.34 5.35
CA ILE A 48 6.85 -2.43 4.46
C ILE A 48 7.06 -0.97 4.86
N GLY A 49 7.06 -0.66 6.16
CA GLY A 49 7.21 0.71 6.65
C GLY A 49 8.56 1.32 6.30
N PHE A 50 9.65 0.52 6.37
CA PHE A 50 10.98 0.94 5.96
C PHE A 50 11.04 1.26 4.45
N SER A 51 10.49 0.37 3.62
CA SER A 51 10.46 0.58 2.16
C SER A 51 9.66 1.80 1.76
N ILE A 52 8.53 2.06 2.44
CA ILE A 52 7.72 3.27 2.23
C ILE A 52 8.52 4.52 2.63
N ALA A 53 9.13 4.53 3.82
CA ALA A 53 9.93 5.67 4.29
C ALA A 53 11.07 6.01 3.32
N ARG A 54 11.81 4.99 2.89
CA ARG A 54 12.89 5.14 1.90
C ARG A 54 12.39 5.73 0.59
N ARG A 55 11.27 5.22 0.06
CA ARG A 55 10.71 5.72 -1.19
C ARG A 55 10.21 7.16 -1.08
N LEU A 56 9.55 7.51 0.02
CA LEU A 56 9.08 8.89 0.26
C LEU A 56 10.26 9.86 0.32
N ALA A 57 11.37 9.45 0.95
CA ALA A 57 12.56 10.27 1.03
C ALA A 57 13.25 10.42 -0.35
N GLN A 58 13.30 9.34 -1.15
CA GLN A 58 13.79 9.39 -2.54
C GLN A 58 12.96 10.31 -3.44
N ASP A 59 11.65 10.39 -3.18
CA ASP A 59 10.76 11.31 -3.90
C ASP A 59 10.87 12.77 -3.38
N GLY A 60 11.76 13.05 -2.41
CA GLY A 60 12.12 14.38 -1.93
C GLY A 60 11.45 14.84 -0.63
N ALA A 61 10.72 13.96 0.07
CA ALA A 61 10.12 14.30 1.36
C ALA A 61 11.16 14.28 2.50
N HIS A 62 10.96 15.13 3.50
CA HIS A 62 11.62 14.99 4.80
C HIS A 62 10.87 13.96 5.63
N VAL A 63 11.49 12.80 5.92
CA VAL A 63 10.79 11.67 6.55
C VAL A 63 11.15 11.52 8.01
N ILE A 64 10.15 11.53 8.88
CA ILE A 64 10.28 11.23 10.31
C ILE A 64 9.96 9.76 10.53
N ILE A 65 10.94 9.03 11.07
CA ILE A 65 10.93 7.59 11.30
C ILE A 65 10.57 7.35 12.76
N SER A 66 9.53 6.55 12.99
CA SER A 66 9.08 6.23 14.34
C SER A 66 8.96 4.73 14.57
N SER A 67 9.49 4.28 15.71
CA SER A 67 9.40 2.91 16.19
C SER A 67 9.60 2.84 17.71
N ARG A 68 9.53 1.62 18.25
CA ARG A 68 9.49 1.38 19.71
C ARG A 68 10.86 1.33 20.38
N LYS A 69 11.93 1.02 19.64
CA LYS A 69 13.28 0.81 20.16
C LYS A 69 14.23 1.83 19.55
N GLN A 70 14.94 2.59 20.40
CA GLN A 70 15.87 3.64 19.98
C GLN A 70 16.95 3.08 19.05
N GLN A 71 17.58 1.95 19.43
CA GLN A 71 18.63 1.31 18.63
C GLN A 71 18.20 1.03 17.17
N ASN A 72 16.95 0.60 16.95
CA ASN A 72 16.46 0.32 15.61
C ASN A 72 16.22 1.60 14.80
N VAL A 73 15.80 2.67 15.48
CA VAL A 73 15.57 3.98 14.85
C VAL A 73 16.92 4.55 14.41
N ASP A 74 17.92 4.55 15.29
CA ASP A 74 19.25 5.10 15.02
C ASP A 74 19.91 4.38 13.83
N GLN A 75 19.89 3.04 13.83
CA GLN A 75 20.42 2.23 12.72
C GLN A 75 19.78 2.59 11.37
N VAL A 76 18.47 2.79 11.35
CA VAL A 76 17.73 3.08 10.11
C VAL A 76 17.94 4.52 9.65
N VAL A 77 18.03 5.46 10.59
CA VAL A 77 18.39 6.85 10.30
C VAL A 77 19.78 6.91 9.69
N ASP A 78 20.77 6.22 10.26
CA ASP A 78 22.13 6.14 9.72
C ASP A 78 22.16 5.59 8.30
N ILE A 79 21.42 4.51 8.02
CA ILE A 79 21.34 3.90 6.69
C ILE A 79 20.80 4.91 5.67
N LEU A 80 19.69 5.57 5.98
CA LEU A 80 19.05 6.48 5.04
C LEU A 80 19.81 7.81 4.90
N GLN A 81 20.46 8.28 5.95
CA GLN A 81 21.34 9.46 5.88
C GLN A 81 22.58 9.18 5.02
N ARG A 82 23.17 7.98 5.09
CA ARG A 82 24.27 7.58 4.20
C ARG A 82 23.86 7.52 2.73
N GLU A 83 22.57 7.30 2.46
CA GLU A 83 22.00 7.38 1.11
C GLU A 83 21.73 8.82 0.66
N GLY A 84 22.07 9.83 1.48
CA GLY A 84 21.84 11.24 1.19
C GLY A 84 20.39 11.67 1.34
N LEU A 85 19.56 10.89 2.04
CA LEU A 85 18.13 11.15 2.20
C LEU A 85 17.85 11.97 3.46
N SER A 86 16.86 12.87 3.37
CA SER A 86 16.48 13.74 4.48
C SER A 86 15.56 13.01 5.47
N VAL A 87 16.12 12.54 6.58
CA VAL A 87 15.38 11.76 7.59
C VAL A 87 15.72 12.15 9.03
N ALA A 88 14.73 12.02 9.93
CA ALA A 88 14.88 12.18 11.37
C ALA A 88 14.22 11.02 12.12
N GLY A 89 14.70 10.68 13.31
CA GLY A 89 14.20 9.56 14.11
C GLY A 89 13.55 10.01 15.42
N THR A 90 12.39 9.45 15.76
CA THR A 90 11.73 9.66 17.06
C THR A 90 11.20 8.34 17.61
N VAL A 91 11.45 8.03 18.88
CA VAL A 91 10.87 6.83 19.49
C VAL A 91 9.41 7.11 19.88
N CYS A 92 8.50 6.28 19.37
CA CYS A 92 7.10 6.28 19.82
C CYS A 92 6.69 4.86 20.17
N HIS A 93 6.25 4.68 21.42
CA HIS A 93 5.79 3.41 21.92
C HIS A 93 4.27 3.31 21.79
N VAL A 94 3.80 2.49 20.85
CA VAL A 94 2.38 2.17 20.73
C VAL A 94 2.24 0.67 21.00
N GLY A 95 1.89 0.33 22.25
CA GLY A 95 1.59 -1.05 22.70
C GLY A 95 2.79 -1.86 23.24
N LYS A 96 2.59 -2.44 24.43
CA LYS A 96 3.55 -3.27 25.17
C LYS A 96 4.12 -4.40 24.32
N ALA A 97 5.35 -4.80 24.63
CA ALA A 97 6.06 -5.79 23.84
C ALA A 97 5.50 -7.20 23.95
N GLU A 98 5.03 -7.56 25.14
CA GLU A 98 4.49 -8.88 25.43
C GLU A 98 3.16 -9.15 24.70
N ASP A 99 2.36 -8.11 24.43
CA ASP A 99 1.05 -8.25 23.78
C ASP A 99 1.15 -8.61 22.29
N ARG A 100 2.29 -8.35 21.65
CA ARG A 100 2.50 -8.63 20.22
C ARG A 100 2.72 -10.11 19.93
N GLU A 101 3.29 -10.83 20.88
CA GLU A 101 3.52 -12.27 20.77
C GLU A 101 2.22 -13.03 21.07
N ARG A 102 1.39 -12.54 22.00
CA ARG A 102 0.02 -13.04 22.20
C ARG A 102 -0.91 -12.78 21.00
N LEU A 103 -0.71 -11.69 20.26
CA LEU A 103 -1.50 -11.33 19.07
C LEU A 103 -1.48 -12.39 17.95
N VAL A 104 -0.39 -13.17 17.83
CA VAL A 104 -0.29 -14.25 16.83
C VAL A 104 -1.24 -15.40 17.17
N ALA A 105 -1.55 -15.62 18.45
CA ALA A 105 -2.57 -16.58 18.89
C ALA A 105 -4.00 -16.09 18.61
N THR A 106 -4.19 -14.80 18.27
CA THR A 106 -5.51 -14.16 18.08
C THR A 106 -5.60 -13.44 16.74
N LEU A 107 -5.20 -14.11 15.65
CA LEU A 107 -5.32 -13.59 14.27
C LEU A 107 -6.75 -13.09 13.93
N GLY A 108 -7.78 -13.65 14.56
CA GLY A 108 -9.17 -13.17 14.44
C GLY A 108 -9.35 -11.71 14.88
N ALA A 109 -8.85 -11.34 16.07
CA ALA A 109 -8.93 -9.97 16.57
C ALA A 109 -8.13 -8.99 15.70
N TYR A 110 -6.98 -9.43 15.18
CA TYR A 110 -6.19 -8.66 14.22
C TYR A 110 -6.95 -8.42 12.91
N ASN A 111 -7.58 -9.46 12.34
CA ASN A 111 -8.36 -9.36 11.11
C ASN A 111 -9.56 -8.41 11.27
N VAL A 112 -10.30 -8.53 12.39
CA VAL A 112 -11.41 -7.62 12.70
C VAL A 112 -10.93 -6.18 12.79
N SER A 113 -9.83 -5.95 13.51
CA SER A 113 -9.25 -4.61 13.65
C SER A 113 -8.81 -4.03 12.31
N LYS A 114 -8.21 -4.84 11.42
CA LYS A 114 -7.79 -4.39 10.08
C LYS A 114 -8.97 -4.10 9.16
N THR A 115 -10.07 -4.85 9.26
CA THR A 115 -11.31 -4.56 8.53
C THR A 115 -11.97 -3.29 9.07
N ALA A 116 -11.98 -3.06 10.38
CA ALA A 116 -12.53 -1.86 11.00
C ALA A 116 -11.82 -0.58 10.50
N LEU A 117 -10.52 -0.64 10.24
CA LEU A 117 -9.76 0.49 9.67
C LEU A 117 -10.29 0.93 8.30
N LEU A 118 -10.89 0.04 7.49
CA LEU A 118 -11.47 0.42 6.20
C LEU A 118 -12.70 1.31 6.36
N GLY A 119 -13.60 0.94 7.29
CA GLY A 119 -14.77 1.75 7.62
C GLY A 119 -14.37 3.11 8.20
N LEU A 120 -13.46 3.11 9.17
CA LEU A 120 -12.95 4.32 9.82
C LEU A 120 -12.28 5.27 8.81
N THR A 121 -11.47 4.74 7.88
CA THR A 121 -10.84 5.53 6.82
C THR A 121 -11.88 6.24 5.97
N LYS A 122 -12.97 5.54 5.59
CA LYS A 122 -14.02 6.12 4.74
C LYS A 122 -14.76 7.25 5.44
N THR A 123 -15.06 7.09 6.73
CA THR A 123 -15.72 8.14 7.53
C THR A 123 -14.81 9.37 7.66
N LEU A 124 -13.56 9.18 8.09
CA LEU A 124 -12.62 10.28 8.26
C LEU A 124 -12.29 11.01 6.95
N ALA A 125 -12.27 10.29 5.82
CA ALA A 125 -12.04 10.90 4.52
C ALA A 125 -13.11 11.94 4.17
N VAL A 126 -14.39 11.69 4.49
CA VAL A 126 -15.49 12.64 4.24
C VAL A 126 -15.48 13.77 5.25
N GLU A 127 -15.27 13.47 6.54
CA GLU A 127 -15.28 14.47 7.61
C GLU A 127 -14.14 15.49 7.50
N LEU A 128 -12.96 15.05 7.07
CA LEU A 128 -11.77 15.90 7.00
C LEU A 128 -11.56 16.51 5.59
N ALA A 129 -12.37 16.14 4.60
CA ALA A 129 -12.31 16.71 3.26
C ALA A 129 -12.41 18.25 3.23
N PRO A 130 -13.31 18.91 4.00
CA PRO A 130 -13.39 20.38 4.03
C PRO A 130 -12.11 21.05 4.52
N LYS A 131 -11.28 20.33 5.30
CA LYS A 131 -9.99 20.82 5.81
C LYS A 131 -8.83 20.54 4.86
N ASN A 132 -9.12 20.08 3.64
CA ASN A 132 -8.12 19.68 2.64
C ASN A 132 -7.19 18.54 3.12
N ILE A 133 -7.70 17.65 3.99
CA ILE A 133 -6.97 16.48 4.50
C ILE A 133 -7.52 15.25 3.79
N ARG A 134 -6.61 14.45 3.23
CA ARG A 134 -6.95 13.19 2.54
C ARG A 134 -6.54 12.01 3.39
N VAL A 135 -7.47 11.08 3.60
CA VAL A 135 -7.23 9.84 4.36
C VAL A 135 -7.42 8.66 3.40
N ASN A 136 -6.42 7.79 3.32
CA ASN A 136 -6.47 6.58 2.51
C ASN A 136 -5.86 5.40 3.27
N CYS A 137 -6.30 4.18 2.93
CA CYS A 137 -5.80 2.95 3.52
C CYS A 137 -5.19 2.06 2.44
N LEU A 138 -4.01 1.49 2.73
CA LEU A 138 -3.40 0.47 1.89
C LEU A 138 -3.53 -0.88 2.60
N VAL A 139 -4.09 -1.86 1.88
CA VAL A 139 -4.23 -3.25 2.38
C VAL A 139 -3.31 -4.15 1.56
N PRO A 140 -2.04 -4.30 1.95
CA PRO A 140 -1.14 -5.20 1.27
C PRO A 140 -1.59 -6.66 1.47
N GLY A 141 -1.43 -7.47 0.42
CA GLY A 141 -1.55 -8.92 0.52
C GLY A 141 -0.35 -9.55 1.24
N LEU A 142 -0.16 -10.86 1.05
CA LEU A 142 1.00 -11.57 1.58
C LEU A 142 2.29 -11.11 0.87
N ILE A 143 3.07 -10.26 1.55
CA ILE A 143 4.37 -9.78 1.10
C ILE A 143 5.47 -10.43 1.95
N LYS A 144 6.54 -10.89 1.29
CA LYS A 144 7.72 -11.47 1.96
C LYS A 144 8.41 -10.41 2.80
N THR A 145 8.21 -10.46 4.11
CA THR A 145 8.86 -9.61 5.11
C THR A 145 9.17 -10.44 6.36
N ASP A 146 9.99 -9.93 7.27
CA ASP A 146 10.35 -10.69 8.49
C ASP A 146 9.13 -11.01 9.37
N PHE A 147 8.09 -10.15 9.35
CA PHE A 147 6.81 -10.44 10.01
C PHE A 147 6.05 -11.59 9.34
N SER A 148 6.07 -11.68 8.01
CA SER A 148 5.39 -12.77 7.28
C SER A 148 6.13 -14.10 7.40
N ARG A 149 7.37 -14.14 7.90
CA ARG A 149 8.12 -15.38 8.11
C ARG A 149 7.40 -16.26 9.12
N VAL A 150 6.89 -15.69 10.21
CA VAL A 150 6.14 -16.40 11.27
C VAL A 150 4.91 -17.12 10.70
N VAL A 151 4.22 -16.51 9.74
CA VAL A 151 3.06 -17.09 9.03
C VAL A 151 3.48 -18.07 7.93
N SER A 152 4.68 -17.90 7.35
CA SER A 152 5.16 -18.73 6.25
C SER A 152 5.79 -20.05 6.69
N THR A 153 6.16 -20.20 7.97
CA THR A 153 6.72 -21.44 8.52
C THR A 153 5.68 -22.57 8.61
N GLU A 154 4.37 -22.26 8.60
CA GLU A 154 3.28 -23.24 8.51
C GLU A 154 3.05 -23.77 7.08
N LYS A 155 3.99 -23.60 6.15
CA LYS A 155 3.96 -24.27 4.83
C LYS A 155 4.18 -25.78 4.89
N SER A 156 4.13 -26.40 6.07
CA SER A 156 3.90 -27.84 6.24
C SER A 156 2.40 -28.20 6.26
N PHE A 157 1.49 -27.23 6.41
CA PHE A 157 0.04 -27.48 6.49
C PHE A 157 -0.63 -27.49 5.11
N CYS A 158 -0.24 -26.58 4.21
CA CYS A 158 -0.83 -26.47 2.87
C CYS A 158 -0.47 -27.67 1.96
N THR A 159 0.77 -28.17 2.04
CA THR A 159 1.23 -29.35 1.29
C THR A 159 0.62 -30.66 1.82
N LYS A 160 0.32 -30.76 3.12
CA LYS A 160 -0.37 -31.94 3.70
C LYS A 160 -1.80 -32.10 3.16
N LYS A 161 -2.53 -31.01 2.90
CA LYS A 161 -3.88 -31.09 2.30
C LYS A 161 -3.87 -31.53 0.83
N LYS A 162 -2.82 -31.23 0.06
CA LYS A 162 -2.67 -31.78 -1.31
C LYS A 162 -2.27 -33.25 -1.31
N LYS A 163 -1.39 -33.70 -0.41
CA LYS A 163 -1.02 -35.13 -0.31
C LYS A 163 -2.16 -36.02 0.20
N LYS A 164 -2.99 -35.57 1.15
CA LYS A 164 -4.13 -36.37 1.65
C LYS A 164 -5.25 -36.57 0.61
N LYS A 165 -5.42 -35.65 -0.35
CA LYS A 165 -6.41 -35.81 -1.43
C LYS A 165 -5.97 -36.77 -2.55
N HIS A 166 -4.67 -37.11 -2.64
CA HIS A 166 -4.16 -38.09 -3.61
C HIS A 166 -4.08 -39.52 -3.06
N GLN A 167 -4.29 -39.74 -1.76
CA GLN A 167 -4.28 -41.07 -1.13
C GLN A 167 -5.68 -41.66 -0.87
N LEU A 168 -6.76 -40.93 -1.21
CA LEU A 168 -8.14 -41.34 -0.96
C LEU A 168 -8.89 -41.81 -2.23
N ASN A 169 -8.19 -41.98 -3.35
CA ASN A 169 -8.77 -42.45 -4.62
C ASN A 169 -8.22 -43.84 -5.04
N HIS A 170 -7.74 -44.64 -4.08
CA HIS A 170 -7.38 -46.04 -4.29
C HIS A 170 -7.98 -46.88 -3.16
N CYS A 171 -9.28 -47.16 -3.30
CA CYS A 171 -10.02 -48.33 -2.82
C CYS A 171 -11.20 -48.50 -3.77
#